data_AF-A0A7V8YCY6-F1
#
_entry.id   AF-A0A7V8YCY6-F1
#
_cell.length_a   1.000
_cell.length_b   1.000
_cell.length_c   1.000
_cell.angle_alpha   90.00
_cell.angle_beta   90.00
_cell.angle_gamma   90.00
#
_symmetry.space_group_name_H-M   'P 1'
#
loop_
_entity.id
_entity.type
_entity.pdbx_description
1 polymer ?
#
loop_
_entity_poly.entity_id
_entity_poly.type
_entity_poly.pdbx_seq_one_letter_code
_entity_poly.pdbx_strand_id
1 'polypeptide(L)'
;MTTPRRIAVLLVAGLATGCSPSTTPAPVPGSTVAPPTAEQQAVAVYERYWSVSQDAFSAPSARDWRPELEGVASGPALESVLRDVLNYADFPAHTEGVVARAPTVAEASDTLVEIVD
;
A
#
# COMPACT_ATOMS: atom_id res chain seq x y z
N MET A 1 -36.80 30.24 -26.17
CA MET A 1 -36.11 30.06 -24.88
C MET A 1 -34.90 29.17 -25.20
N THR A 2 -33.62 29.53 -25.12
CA THR A 2 -32.90 30.56 -24.35
C THR A 2 -31.55 30.81 -25.08
N THR A 3 -31.16 32.08 -25.18
CA THR A 3 -29.95 32.59 -25.85
C THR A 3 -28.63 32.12 -25.19
N PRO A 4 -27.52 31.93 -25.95
CA PRO A 4 -26.22 31.52 -25.41
C PRO A 4 -25.50 32.66 -24.69
N ARG A 5 -24.86 32.38 -23.55
CA ARG A 5 -24.01 33.36 -22.85
C ARG A 5 -22.54 32.94 -22.93
N ARG A 6 -21.83 33.53 -23.90
CA ARG A 6 -20.37 33.66 -23.90
C ARG A 6 -20.00 34.69 -22.82
N ILE A 7 -19.04 34.36 -21.95
CA ILE A 7 -18.26 35.37 -21.22
C ILE A 7 -16.79 34.95 -21.33
N ALA A 8 -16.13 35.52 -22.32
CA ALA A 8 -14.72 35.87 -22.19
C ALA A 8 -14.68 37.24 -21.49
N VAL A 9 -13.55 37.58 -20.85
CA VAL A 9 -12.82 38.87 -20.95
C VAL A 9 -12.04 39.23 -19.67
N LEU A 10 -10.72 39.36 -19.89
CA LEU A 10 -9.69 40.26 -19.34
C LEU A 10 -9.21 40.12 -17.88
N LEU A 11 -7.93 39.80 -17.63
CA LEU A 11 -6.70 40.62 -17.71
C LEU A 11 -6.62 41.71 -16.61
N VAL A 12 -5.76 41.48 -15.62
CA VAL A 12 -5.07 42.57 -14.91
C VAL A 12 -3.60 42.18 -14.77
N ALA A 13 -2.78 42.78 -15.63
CA ALA A 13 -1.35 42.89 -15.45
C ALA A 13 -1.08 43.97 -14.39
N GLY A 14 -0.56 43.56 -13.24
CA GLY A 14 -0.06 44.47 -12.20
C GLY A 14 1.45 44.50 -12.24
N LEU A 15 2.02 45.47 -12.97
CA LEU A 15 3.42 45.86 -12.83
C LEU A 15 3.58 46.60 -11.49
N ALA A 16 3.99 45.88 -10.46
CA ALA A 16 4.51 46.46 -9.22
C ALA A 16 6.02 46.26 -9.19
N THR A 17 6.76 47.29 -9.61
CA THR A 17 8.17 47.48 -9.26
C THR A 17 8.26 47.68 -7.75
N GLY A 18 8.51 46.60 -7.02
CA GLY A 18 8.90 46.61 -5.62
C GLY A 18 10.26 45.95 -5.47
N CYS A 19 11.27 46.73 -5.07
CA CYS A 19 12.51 46.20 -4.51
C CYS A 19 12.16 45.30 -3.31
N SER A 20 12.23 43.99 -3.49
CA SER A 20 12.33 43.07 -2.37
C SER A 20 13.79 42.62 -2.29
N PRO A 21 14.46 42.75 -1.14
CA PRO A 21 15.79 42.17 -0.97
C PRO A 21 15.73 40.70 -1.34
N SER A 22 16.76 40.20 -2.04
CA SER A 22 16.95 38.77 -2.24
C SER A 22 17.13 38.11 -0.88
N THR A 23 16.04 37.79 -0.21
CA THR A 23 16.04 36.87 0.91
C THR A 23 16.28 35.51 0.29
N THR A 24 17.55 35.09 0.29
CA THR A 24 17.95 33.71 0.07
C THR A 24 16.93 32.82 0.79
N PRO A 25 16.24 31.89 0.12
CA PRO A 25 15.39 30.94 0.80
C PRO A 25 16.27 30.25 1.84
N ALA A 26 15.90 30.34 3.12
CA ALA A 26 16.54 29.53 4.14
C ALA A 26 16.48 28.06 3.66
N PRO A 27 17.55 27.28 3.80
CA PRO A 27 17.51 25.87 3.42
C PRO A 27 16.36 25.23 4.19
N VAL A 28 15.38 24.69 3.45
CA VAL A 28 14.30 23.90 4.02
C VAL A 28 14.99 22.80 4.84
N PRO A 29 14.73 22.66 6.14
CA PRO A 29 15.27 21.53 6.89
C PRO A 29 14.84 20.29 6.13
N GLY A 30 15.81 19.51 5.63
CA GLY A 30 15.51 18.27 4.93
C GLY A 30 14.58 17.46 5.82
N SER A 31 13.39 17.11 5.32
CA SER A 31 12.49 16.21 6.02
C SER A 31 13.16 14.84 6.05
N THR A 32 13.99 14.61 7.06
CA THR A 32 14.47 13.28 7.40
C THR A 32 13.25 12.50 7.86
N VAL A 33 12.71 11.67 6.98
CA VAL A 33 11.68 10.69 7.35
C VAL A 33 12.32 9.75 8.35
N ALA A 34 11.78 9.69 9.57
CA ALA A 34 12.24 8.74 10.58
C ALA A 34 12.07 7.31 10.02
N PRO A 35 13.01 6.38 10.32
CA PRO A 35 12.84 4.99 9.95
C PRO A 35 11.55 4.42 10.56
N PRO A 36 10.89 3.47 9.87
CA PRO A 36 9.66 2.88 10.38
C PRO A 36 9.90 2.11 11.68
N THR A 37 8.98 2.23 12.63
CA THR A 37 9.03 1.45 13.89
C THR A 37 8.80 -0.03 13.63
N ALA A 38 9.17 -0.89 14.58
CA ALA A 38 8.92 -2.33 14.50
C ALA A 38 7.43 -2.65 14.28
N GLU A 39 6.51 -1.90 14.91
CA GLU A 39 5.07 -2.06 14.71
C GLU A 39 4.63 -1.69 13.29
N GLN A 40 5.18 -0.61 12.73
CA GLN A 40 4.88 -0.21 11.36
C GLN A 40 5.38 -1.26 10.36
N GLN A 41 6.54 -1.86 10.63
CA GLN A 41 7.07 -2.97 9.84
C GLN A 41 6.20 -4.22 9.98
N ALA A 42 5.74 -4.55 11.19
CA ALA A 42 4.82 -5.66 11.45
C ALA A 42 3.51 -5.54 10.68
N VAL A 43 2.88 -4.37 10.70
CA VAL A 43 1.68 -4.10 9.90
C VAL A 43 1.96 -4.27 8.41
N ALA A 44 3.07 -3.71 7.90
CA ALA A 44 3.41 -3.79 6.49
C ALA A 44 3.64 -5.23 6.00
N VAL A 45 4.29 -6.07 6.81
CA VAL A 45 4.47 -7.51 6.50
C VAL A 45 3.11 -8.22 6.46
N TYR A 46 2.23 -7.93 7.42
CA TYR A 46 0.89 -8.52 7.45
C TYR A 46 0.04 -8.11 6.25
N GLU A 47 0.07 -6.84 5.86
CA GLU A 47 -0.60 -6.35 4.65
C GLU A 47 -0.06 -7.03 3.38
N ARG A 48 1.27 -7.25 3.32
CA ARG A 48 1.89 -7.91 2.17
C ARG A 48 1.49 -9.38 2.07
N TYR A 49 1.54 -10.12 3.17
CA TYR A 49 1.06 -11.51 3.22
C TYR A 49 -0.40 -11.60 2.79
N TRP A 50 -1.25 -10.71 3.29
CA TRP A 50 -2.67 -10.69 2.94
C TRP A 50 -2.90 -10.43 1.46
N SER A 51 -2.20 -9.45 0.88
CA SER A 51 -2.29 -9.16 -0.56
C SER A 51 -1.91 -10.38 -1.40
N VAL A 52 -0.78 -11.02 -1.11
CA VAL A 52 -0.29 -12.17 -1.89
C VAL A 52 -1.22 -13.37 -1.76
N SER A 53 -1.68 -13.67 -0.54
CA SER A 53 -2.60 -14.79 -0.29
C SER A 53 -3.97 -14.56 -0.95
N GLN A 54 -4.52 -13.35 -0.92
CA GLN A 54 -5.78 -13.06 -1.63
C GLN A 54 -5.64 -13.16 -3.15
N ASP A 55 -4.55 -12.64 -3.72
CA ASP A 55 -4.30 -12.80 -5.15
C ASP A 55 -4.25 -14.29 -5.52
N ALA A 56 -3.56 -15.11 -4.71
CA ALA A 56 -3.51 -16.55 -4.87
C ALA A 56 -4.88 -17.23 -4.73
N PHE A 57 -5.70 -16.85 -3.74
CA PHE A 57 -7.03 -17.40 -3.57
C PHE A 57 -8.02 -16.99 -4.66
N SER A 58 -7.85 -15.81 -5.25
CA SER A 58 -8.71 -15.32 -6.33
C SER A 58 -8.43 -16.00 -7.67
N ALA A 59 -7.20 -16.45 -7.88
CA ALA A 59 -6.74 -17.07 -9.12
C ALA A 59 -5.73 -18.21 -8.85
N PRO A 60 -6.15 -19.27 -8.14
CA PRO A 60 -5.24 -20.29 -7.60
C PRO A 60 -4.50 -21.09 -8.68
N SER A 61 -5.09 -21.22 -9.87
CA SER A 61 -4.47 -21.93 -11.01
C SER A 61 -3.80 -21.02 -12.04
N ALA A 62 -3.76 -19.70 -11.82
CA ALA A 62 -3.22 -18.76 -12.81
C ALA A 62 -1.70 -18.85 -12.96
N ARG A 63 -0.98 -19.26 -11.91
CA ARG A 63 0.47 -19.44 -11.86
C ARG A 63 0.89 -20.26 -10.63
N ASP A 64 2.16 -20.63 -10.56
CA ASP A 64 2.76 -21.12 -9.31
C ASP A 64 2.91 -19.94 -8.34
N TRP A 65 2.24 -20.02 -7.19
CA TRP A 65 2.24 -18.99 -6.16
C TRP A 65 3.30 -19.22 -5.07
N ARG A 66 4.00 -20.36 -5.09
CA ARG A 66 4.95 -20.73 -4.04
C ARG A 66 6.07 -19.69 -3.85
N PRO A 67 6.76 -19.19 -4.89
CA PRO A 67 7.86 -18.25 -4.70
C PRO A 67 7.43 -16.95 -4.01
N GLU A 68 6.25 -16.42 -4.36
CA GLU A 68 5.72 -15.21 -3.74
C GLU A 68 5.29 -15.45 -2.29
N LEU A 69 4.71 -16.63 -1.99
CA LEU A 69 4.29 -17.01 -0.63
C LEU A 69 5.48 -17.26 0.30
N GLU A 70 6.55 -17.90 -0.20
CA GLU A 70 7.83 -18.07 0.53
C GLU A 70 8.49 -16.73 0.88
N GLY A 71 8.20 -15.66 0.14
CA GLY A 71 8.70 -14.32 0.43
C GLY A 71 7.96 -13.58 1.57
N VAL A 72 6.82 -14.11 2.04
CA VAL A 72 5.94 -13.43 3.01
C VAL A 72 5.54 -14.29 4.20
N ALA A 73 5.79 -15.60 4.14
CA ALA A 73 5.48 -16.56 5.19
C ALA A 73 6.52 -17.69 5.19
N SER A 74 6.70 -18.31 6.34
CA SER A 74 7.47 -19.56 6.48
C SER A 74 6.79 -20.52 7.46
N GLY A 75 7.40 -21.69 7.65
CA GLY A 75 6.93 -22.65 8.65
C GLY A 75 5.47 -23.10 8.43
N PRO A 76 4.69 -23.28 9.51
CA PRO A 76 3.31 -23.75 9.42
C PRO A 76 2.39 -22.75 8.70
N ALA A 77 2.61 -21.44 8.85
CA ALA A 77 1.89 -20.41 8.08
C ALA A 77 2.03 -20.59 6.57
N LEU A 78 3.25 -20.80 6.05
CA LEU A 78 3.48 -21.08 4.63
C LEU A 78 2.80 -22.39 4.20
N GLU A 79 2.91 -23.45 5.01
CA GLU A 79 2.28 -24.73 4.68
C GLU A 79 0.75 -24.61 4.62
N SER A 80 0.15 -23.87 5.56
CA SER A 80 -1.29 -23.63 5.63
C SER A 80 -1.79 -22.89 4.39
N VAL A 81 -1.16 -21.77 4.03
CA VAL A 81 -1.60 -20.98 2.87
C VAL A 81 -1.41 -21.74 1.55
N LEU A 82 -0.33 -22.50 1.39
CA LEU A 82 -0.13 -23.35 0.21
C LEU A 82 -1.21 -24.42 0.09
N ARG A 83 -1.59 -25.05 1.21
CA ARG A 83 -2.68 -26.03 1.24
C ARG A 83 -4.01 -25.41 0.83
N ASP A 84 -4.31 -24.20 1.32
CA ASP A 84 -5.54 -23.49 0.97
C ASP A 84 -5.58 -23.11 -0.52
N VAL A 85 -4.47 -22.63 -1.09
CA VAL A 85 -4.39 -22.33 -2.52
C VAL A 85 -4.63 -23.58 -3.36
N LEU A 86 -4.03 -24.72 -2.99
CA LEU A 86 -4.25 -25.99 -3.70
C LEU A 86 -5.69 -26.46 -3.58
N ASN A 87 -6.30 -26.37 -2.39
CA ASN A 87 -7.70 -26.71 -2.18
C ASN A 87 -8.62 -25.85 -3.06
N TYR A 88 -8.33 -24.55 -3.22
CA TYR A 88 -9.11 -23.65 -4.06
C TYR A 88 -8.83 -23.80 -5.55
N ALA A 89 -7.71 -24.40 -5.95
CA ALA A 89 -7.49 -24.79 -7.34
C ALA A 89 -8.43 -25.94 -7.75
N ASP A 90 -8.74 -26.84 -6.82
CA ASP A 90 -9.56 -28.03 -7.08
C ASP A 90 -11.08 -27.77 -6.95
N PHE A 91 -11.48 -26.69 -6.28
CA PHE A 91 -12.88 -26.31 -6.09
C PHE A 91 -13.17 -24.93 -6.70
N PRO A 92 -14.25 -24.76 -7.49
CA PRO A 92 -14.64 -23.47 -8.06
C PRO A 92 -15.30 -22.54 -7.02
N ALA A 93 -14.66 -22.41 -5.86
CA ALA A 93 -15.07 -21.53 -4.78
C ALA A 93 -14.06 -20.39 -4.69
N HIS A 94 -14.44 -19.21 -5.17
CA HIS A 94 -13.66 -17.97 -5.00
C HIS A 94 -14.42 -16.99 -4.11
N THR A 95 -13.68 -16.13 -3.42
CA THR A 95 -14.27 -15.01 -2.67
C THR A 95 -14.48 -13.84 -3.63
N GLU A 96 -15.71 -13.34 -3.73
CA GLU A 96 -16.01 -12.10 -4.45
C GLU A 96 -16.11 -10.91 -3.46
N GLY A 97 -15.49 -9.79 -3.82
CA GLY A 97 -15.47 -8.57 -3.01
C GLY A 97 -14.18 -8.37 -2.21
N VAL A 98 -14.18 -7.35 -1.34
CA VAL A 98 -13.01 -7.00 -0.51
C VAL A 98 -13.26 -7.39 0.94
N VAL A 99 -12.43 -8.28 1.47
CA VAL A 99 -12.42 -8.58 2.90
C VAL A 99 -11.66 -7.47 3.63
N ALA A 100 -12.39 -6.58 4.32
CA ALA A 100 -11.80 -5.51 5.11
C ALA A 100 -11.17 -6.04 6.42
N ARG A 101 -9.97 -5.56 6.76
CA ARG A 101 -9.21 -5.93 7.97
C ARG A 101 -8.46 -4.70 8.49
N ALA A 102 -8.23 -4.65 9.82
CA ALA A 102 -7.43 -3.62 10.48
C ALA A 102 -6.56 -4.27 11.58
N PRO A 103 -5.39 -4.84 11.23
CA PRO A 103 -4.54 -5.53 12.19
C PRO A 103 -4.01 -4.56 13.25
N THR A 104 -3.96 -5.02 14.50
CA THR A 104 -3.32 -4.30 15.61
C THR A 104 -2.17 -5.14 16.13
N VAL A 105 -1.00 -4.53 16.28
CA VAL A 105 0.20 -5.19 16.78
C VAL A 105 0.14 -5.21 18.31
N ALA A 106 0.18 -6.42 18.90
CA ALA A 106 0.23 -6.58 20.35
C ALA A 106 1.65 -6.36 20.90
N GLU A 107 2.65 -6.94 20.23
CA GLU A 107 4.07 -6.80 20.55
C GLU A 107 4.89 -6.78 19.25
N ALA A 108 5.96 -5.99 19.22
CA ALA A 108 6.95 -5.98 18.14
C ALA A 108 8.36 -5.75 18.70
N SER A 109 9.36 -6.34 18.04
CA SER A 109 10.78 -6.15 18.37
C SER A 109 11.58 -5.82 17.11
N ASP A 110 12.75 -5.20 17.28
CA ASP A 110 13.59 -4.73 16.16
C ASP A 110 14.36 -5.84 15.41
N THR A 111 14.13 -7.12 15.74
CA THR A 111 15.06 -8.20 15.36
C THR A 111 14.79 -8.77 13.96
N LEU A 112 13.52 -8.91 13.56
CA LEU A 112 13.05 -9.33 12.23
C LEU A 112 11.50 -9.39 12.28
N VAL A 113 10.83 -9.04 11.18
CA VAL A 113 9.39 -9.21 11.04
C VAL A 113 9.12 -10.23 9.94
N GLU A 114 8.58 -11.39 10.33
CA GLU A 114 8.18 -12.48 9.46
C GLU A 114 6.92 -13.13 10.04
N ILE A 115 6.03 -13.64 9.18
CA ILE A 115 4.86 -14.39 9.64
C ILE A 115 5.25 -15.85 9.87
N VAL A 116 5.33 -16.18 11.15
CA VAL A 116 5.47 -17.53 11.71
C VAL A 116 4.27 -17.73 12.63
N ASP A 117 3.27 -18.47 12.16
CA ASP A 117 2.13 -18.97 12.95
C ASP A 117 2.15 -20.50 12.87
#